data_AF-A0A132A5A2-F1
#
_entry.id   AF-A0A132A5A2-F1
#
_cell.length_a   1.000
_cell.length_b   1.000
_cell.length_c   1.000
_cell.angle_alpha   90.00
_cell.angle_beta   90.00
_cell.angle_gamma   90.00
#
_symmetry.space_group_name_H-M   'P 1'
#
loop_
_entity.id
_entity.type
_entity.pdbx_description
1 polymer ?
#
loop_
_entity_poly.entity_id
_entity_poly.type
_entity_poly.pdbx_seq_one_letter_code
_entity_poly.pdbx_strand_id
1 'polypeptide(L)'
;MNRFKEEISFGDVSMLKFIGDIDKLIEKDQLRLNTFEVFNPLNPWHIVQGLSLKKINDSWNIERLEVIGDSFIKFTSSLFLFFEYPQYNEKHYDLLKISMINNRNLCKIAIEKEISRYIFTTLHHSKAMNFAKRLLLKDFNKNSEEFHHETRYKDQADCVESLIGAFLIYGGAGSALKFLNKFLQFKAFNPSDISREDLDQFILNKLDTDFQIIGEELDSGKQFDEINDETIIQRLFRNDYNHSMLNEIERRYRENFFDKVEEIIDYRFRNRFLLVQAFTHSSYNNLEDGKNFSLITSYQRLEFIGDSILDYMITHYLYNKDDTLDPNAITTLRQALVNNIFYASIVVKFGLHKFILHSSYSLKTVILRFVTRFTYKFIEQVEALLLEGLDEESVNHIDDIDVPKTLSDIFEALIAAIFLDSHFNFDATWRVVLKLIKTELDHFMVKLPIMPIYQLSMDPNCNFHFENFENYEPSMMDSTIIRKKIDLTIEGVGTFTGLGRTKRLCKISAAKKYLNWKRNHSSDSV
;
A
#
# COMPACT_ATOMS: atom_id res chain seq x y z
N MET A 1 -22.12 -47.03 2.39
CA MET A 1 -22.60 -46.58 3.72
C MET A 1 -21.65 -45.51 4.21
N ASN A 2 -22.15 -44.38 4.73
CA ASN A 2 -21.37 -43.14 4.80
C ASN A 2 -20.45 -43.09 6.04
N ARG A 3 -19.21 -42.59 5.86
CA ARG A 3 -18.27 -42.20 6.93
C ARG A 3 -17.43 -40.95 6.58
N PHE A 4 -18.01 -40.01 5.84
CA PHE A 4 -17.44 -38.68 5.60
C PHE A 4 -18.53 -37.60 5.65
N LYS A 5 -19.02 -37.34 6.86
CA LYS A 5 -19.89 -36.20 7.21
C LYS A 5 -19.76 -35.91 8.71
N GLU A 6 -18.55 -35.50 9.11
CA GLU A 6 -18.39 -34.65 10.29
C GLU A 6 -18.37 -33.21 9.76
N GLU A 7 -19.51 -32.54 9.88
CA GLU A 7 -19.62 -31.12 9.55
C GLU A 7 -18.86 -30.34 10.63
N ILE A 8 -17.71 -29.78 10.27
CA ILE A 8 -16.84 -29.06 11.21
C ILE A 8 -17.60 -27.82 11.68
N SER A 9 -18.12 -27.89 12.90
CA SER A 9 -18.79 -26.79 13.58
C SER A 9 -17.76 -25.71 13.96
N PHE A 10 -17.45 -24.84 13.00
CA PHE A 10 -16.61 -23.67 13.23
C PHE A 10 -17.38 -22.68 14.12
N GLY A 11 -17.04 -22.68 15.42
CA GLY A 11 -17.62 -21.78 16.42
C GLY A 11 -17.45 -20.30 16.07
N ASP A 12 -18.27 -19.46 16.70
CA ASP A 12 -18.61 -18.09 16.30
C ASP A 12 -17.44 -17.22 15.81
N VAL A 13 -17.26 -17.17 14.49
CA VAL A 13 -16.30 -16.31 13.78
C VAL A 13 -16.80 -14.84 13.74
N SER A 14 -17.29 -14.35 14.88
CA SER A 14 -18.04 -13.09 14.98
C SER A 14 -17.79 -12.30 16.28
N MET A 15 -16.85 -12.72 17.14
CA MET A 15 -16.55 -12.00 18.39
C MET A 15 -15.97 -10.58 18.19
N LEU A 16 -15.49 -10.23 16.99
CA LEU A 16 -14.98 -8.89 16.64
C LEU A 16 -15.51 -8.38 15.29
N LYS A 17 -16.82 -8.51 15.04
CA LYS A 17 -17.49 -7.65 14.05
C LYS A 17 -17.60 -6.24 14.62
N PHE A 18 -17.47 -5.20 13.78
CA PHE A 18 -17.81 -3.83 14.18
C PHE A 18 -19.31 -3.74 14.48
N ILE A 19 -19.67 -3.44 15.74
CA ILE A 19 -21.06 -3.24 16.17
C ILE A 19 -21.30 -1.74 16.34
N GLY A 20 -21.97 -1.14 15.35
CA GLY A 20 -22.28 0.28 15.34
C GLY A 20 -22.76 0.76 13.98
N ASP A 21 -22.89 2.07 13.85
CA ASP A 21 -23.26 2.77 12.62
C ASP A 21 -22.00 3.45 12.06
N ILE A 22 -21.50 2.97 10.91
CA ILE A 22 -20.26 3.46 10.29
C ILE A 22 -20.46 4.86 9.72
N ASP A 23 -21.63 5.12 9.14
CA ASP A 23 -21.96 6.40 8.53
C ASP A 23 -21.97 7.50 9.59
N LYS A 24 -22.61 7.25 10.73
CA LYS A 24 -22.56 8.18 11.89
C LYS A 24 -21.16 8.38 12.47
N LEU A 25 -20.23 7.43 12.32
CA LEU A 25 -18.84 7.64 12.73
C LEU A 25 -18.09 8.51 11.72
N ILE A 26 -18.23 8.27 10.42
CA ILE A 26 -17.56 9.07 9.38
C ILE A 26 -18.12 10.49 9.33
N GLU A 27 -19.44 10.66 9.51
CA GLU A 27 -20.07 11.98 9.65
C GLU A 27 -19.62 12.72 10.92
N LYS A 28 -19.33 12.00 12.01
CA LYS A 28 -18.80 12.58 13.25
C LYS A 28 -17.32 12.97 13.15
N ASP A 29 -16.50 12.14 12.51
CA ASP A 29 -15.09 12.43 12.19
C ASP A 29 -14.98 13.53 11.09
N GLN A 30 -16.10 13.90 10.42
CA GLN A 30 -16.25 14.89 9.35
C GLN A 30 -15.34 14.70 8.11
N LEU A 31 -14.60 13.60 8.07
CA LEU A 31 -13.51 13.38 7.12
C LEU A 31 -14.03 12.85 5.79
N ARG A 32 -13.98 13.70 4.75
CA ARG A 32 -14.17 13.31 3.35
C ARG A 32 -12.80 13.12 2.69
N LEU A 33 -12.57 11.95 2.14
CA LEU A 33 -11.38 11.62 1.33
C LEU A 33 -11.58 12.02 -0.12
N ASN A 34 -12.82 12.00 -0.62
CA ASN A 34 -13.14 12.36 -1.99
C ASN A 34 -13.10 13.89 -2.18
N THR A 35 -11.94 14.41 -2.60
CA THR A 35 -11.68 15.85 -2.82
C THR A 35 -11.21 16.17 -4.26
N PHE A 36 -11.44 15.27 -5.22
CA PHE A 36 -11.00 15.46 -6.61
C PHE A 36 -11.62 16.69 -7.30
N GLU A 37 -12.87 17.01 -6.97
CA GLU A 37 -13.58 18.18 -7.51
C GLU A 37 -13.27 19.49 -6.74
N VAL A 38 -12.50 19.43 -5.64
CA VAL A 38 -12.19 20.58 -4.80
C VAL A 38 -11.01 21.37 -5.37
N PHE A 39 -11.21 22.69 -5.56
CA PHE A 39 -10.23 23.62 -6.10
C PHE A 39 -10.10 24.89 -5.26
N ASN A 40 -9.51 24.76 -4.07
CA ASN A 40 -9.29 25.90 -3.17
C ASN A 40 -7.98 26.65 -3.50
N PRO A 41 -7.97 27.99 -3.51
CA PRO A 41 -6.75 28.76 -3.73
C PRO A 41 -5.84 28.72 -2.49
N LEU A 42 -4.61 28.23 -2.65
CA LEU A 42 -3.64 28.21 -1.56
C LEU A 42 -3.26 29.62 -1.13
N ASN A 43 -3.39 29.90 0.17
CA ASN A 43 -2.70 31.02 0.80
C ASN A 43 -1.17 30.80 0.70
N PRO A 44 -0.36 31.81 0.31
CA PRO A 44 1.09 31.67 0.17
C PRO A 44 1.84 31.11 1.39
N TRP A 45 1.31 31.23 2.62
CA TRP A 45 1.98 30.64 3.80
C TRP A 45 2.10 29.11 3.74
N HIS A 46 1.13 28.41 3.14
CA HIS A 46 1.19 26.96 2.95
C HIS A 46 2.38 26.55 2.04
N ILE A 47 2.67 27.38 1.03
CA ILE A 47 3.78 27.16 0.09
C ILE A 47 5.12 27.38 0.81
N VAL A 48 5.20 28.39 1.68
CA VAL A 48 6.37 28.62 2.55
C VAL A 48 6.58 27.47 3.55
N GLN A 49 5.50 26.89 4.09
CA GLN A 49 5.58 25.68 4.93
C GLN A 49 6.15 24.50 4.13
N GLY A 50 5.66 24.24 2.92
CA GLY A 50 6.16 23.18 2.03
C GLY A 50 7.63 23.33 1.60
N LEU A 51 8.21 24.52 1.76
CA LEU A 51 9.62 24.83 1.48
C LEU A 51 10.50 24.93 2.75
N SER A 52 9.95 24.65 3.94
CA SER A 52 10.63 24.84 5.24
C SER A 52 11.25 23.53 5.78
N LEU A 53 12.47 23.22 5.34
CA LEU A 53 13.23 22.03 5.77
C LEU A 53 13.39 21.92 7.30
N LYS A 54 13.29 20.70 7.84
CA LYS A 54 13.47 20.39 9.29
C LYS A 54 14.74 21.01 9.90
N LYS A 55 15.82 21.09 9.12
CA LYS A 55 17.14 21.63 9.51
C LYS A 55 17.07 23.07 10.04
N ILE A 56 16.06 23.85 9.65
CA ILE A 56 15.82 25.23 10.10
C ILE A 56 15.49 25.30 11.60
N ASN A 57 14.98 24.21 12.20
CA ASN A 57 14.45 24.18 13.57
C ASN A 57 13.38 25.27 13.81
N ASP A 58 12.52 25.49 12.79
CA ASP A 58 11.40 26.42 12.85
C ASP A 58 10.20 25.81 13.60
N SER A 59 9.13 26.59 13.82
CA SER A 59 7.92 26.09 14.52
C SER A 59 7.05 25.15 13.68
N TRP A 60 7.42 24.91 12.42
CA TRP A 60 6.76 24.03 11.45
C TRP A 60 7.84 23.46 10.52
N ASN A 61 7.59 22.29 9.93
CA ASN A 61 8.49 21.65 8.98
C ASN A 61 7.73 20.94 7.85
N ILE A 62 8.47 20.42 6.88
CA ILE A 62 7.91 19.68 5.75
C ILE A 62 7.34 18.29 6.08
N GLU A 63 7.71 17.66 7.21
CA GLU A 63 7.62 16.19 7.36
C GLU A 63 6.19 15.64 7.33
N ARG A 64 5.21 16.33 7.93
CA ARG A 64 3.78 15.92 7.80
C ARG A 64 3.32 15.98 6.33
N LEU A 65 3.72 17.04 5.61
CA LEU A 65 3.33 17.29 4.22
C LEU A 65 4.06 16.37 3.24
N GLU A 66 5.34 16.07 3.49
CA GLU A 66 6.17 15.07 2.78
C GLU A 66 5.47 13.70 2.81
N VAL A 67 5.07 13.22 4.00
CA VAL A 67 4.44 11.91 4.19
C VAL A 67 3.12 11.76 3.42
N ILE A 68 2.25 12.78 3.42
CA ILE A 68 1.00 12.71 2.64
C ILE A 68 1.26 12.89 1.14
N GLY A 69 2.19 13.76 0.74
CA GLY A 69 2.57 13.98 -0.66
C GLY A 69 3.19 12.75 -1.33
N ASP A 70 4.08 12.04 -0.63
CA ASP A 70 4.64 10.72 -0.98
C ASP A 70 3.54 9.72 -1.32
N SER A 71 2.54 9.56 -0.44
CA SER A 71 1.42 8.64 -0.68
C SER A 71 0.55 9.06 -1.87
N PHE A 72 0.33 10.37 -2.08
CA PHE A 72 -0.50 10.88 -3.19
C PHE A 72 0.18 10.81 -4.55
N ILE A 73 1.50 11.07 -4.65
CA ILE A 73 2.23 10.92 -5.91
C ILE A 73 2.34 9.44 -6.32
N LYS A 74 2.47 8.51 -5.36
CA LYS A 74 2.35 7.07 -5.61
C LYS A 74 0.97 6.71 -6.16
N PHE A 75 -0.10 7.03 -5.43
CA PHE A 75 -1.48 6.77 -5.84
C PHE A 75 -1.77 7.26 -7.27
N THR A 76 -1.47 8.54 -7.56
CA THR A 76 -1.76 9.14 -8.88
C THR A 76 -0.87 8.60 -10.01
N SER A 77 0.36 8.16 -9.71
CA SER A 77 1.24 7.48 -10.67
C SER A 77 0.79 6.04 -10.95
N SER A 78 0.38 5.30 -9.92
CA SER A 78 -0.06 3.91 -10.06
C SER A 78 -1.33 3.82 -10.91
N LEU A 79 -2.30 4.73 -10.71
CA LEU A 79 -3.45 4.83 -11.61
C LEU A 79 -3.05 5.21 -13.04
N PHE A 80 -2.13 6.18 -13.22
CA PHE A 80 -1.65 6.58 -14.55
C PHE A 80 -1.09 5.40 -15.34
N LEU A 81 -0.21 4.61 -14.70
CA LEU A 81 0.39 3.43 -15.31
C LEU A 81 -0.64 2.32 -15.59
N PHE A 82 -1.62 2.13 -14.71
CA PHE A 82 -2.68 1.13 -14.87
C PHE A 82 -3.61 1.42 -16.07
N PHE A 83 -3.96 2.68 -16.32
CA PHE A 83 -4.82 3.06 -17.45
C PHE A 83 -4.06 3.20 -18.77
N GLU A 84 -2.89 3.84 -18.79
CA GLU A 84 -2.17 4.14 -20.04
C GLU A 84 -1.38 2.95 -20.60
N TYR A 85 -1.11 1.92 -19.79
CA TYR A 85 -0.44 0.70 -20.24
C TYR A 85 -1.22 -0.57 -19.84
N PRO A 86 -2.40 -0.86 -20.45
CA PRO A 86 -3.26 -1.96 -20.01
C PRO A 86 -2.65 -3.36 -20.18
N GLN A 87 -1.76 -3.50 -21.15
CA GLN A 87 -1.08 -4.76 -21.50
C GLN A 87 0.15 -5.04 -20.62
N TYR A 88 0.56 -4.13 -19.74
CA TYR A 88 1.71 -4.32 -18.88
C TYR A 88 1.35 -5.13 -17.63
N ASN A 89 2.32 -5.92 -17.16
CA ASN A 89 2.21 -6.65 -15.90
C ASN A 89 2.83 -5.85 -14.74
N GLU A 90 2.43 -6.20 -13.52
CA GLU A 90 2.97 -5.80 -12.21
C GLU A 90 4.43 -5.32 -12.24
N LYS A 91 5.36 -6.17 -12.73
CA LYS A 91 6.80 -5.88 -12.74
C LYS A 91 7.18 -4.71 -13.64
N HIS A 92 6.49 -4.53 -14.78
CA HIS A 92 6.69 -3.36 -15.63
C HIS A 92 6.14 -2.10 -14.95
N TYR A 93 5.00 -2.21 -14.27
CA TYR A 93 4.43 -1.09 -13.52
C TYR A 93 5.31 -0.65 -12.36
N ASP A 94 5.85 -1.56 -11.55
CA ASP A 94 6.76 -1.19 -10.45
C ASP A 94 8.06 -0.56 -10.95
N LEU A 95 8.67 -1.10 -12.02
CA LEU A 95 9.86 -0.49 -12.62
C LEU A 95 9.57 0.94 -13.12
N LEU A 96 8.39 1.17 -13.70
CA LEU A 96 7.97 2.51 -14.13
C LEU A 96 7.64 3.42 -12.94
N LYS A 97 6.89 2.95 -11.93
CA LYS A 97 6.56 3.64 -10.67
C LYS A 97 7.83 4.14 -9.98
N ILE A 98 8.82 3.26 -9.84
CA ILE A 98 10.15 3.58 -9.29
C ILE A 98 10.90 4.58 -10.19
N SER A 99 10.85 4.44 -11.52
CA SER A 99 11.50 5.37 -12.46
C SER A 99 10.90 6.79 -12.46
N MET A 100 9.60 6.92 -12.18
CA MET A 100 8.88 8.19 -12.12
C MET A 100 9.08 8.90 -10.77
N ILE A 101 8.95 8.17 -9.66
CA ILE A 101 8.86 8.75 -8.30
C ILE A 101 10.23 8.92 -7.63
N ASN A 102 11.29 8.24 -8.09
CA ASN A 102 12.60 8.33 -7.41
C ASN A 102 13.09 9.78 -7.22
N ASN A 103 13.76 10.03 -6.09
CA ASN A 103 14.19 11.37 -5.67
C ASN A 103 15.13 12.05 -6.69
N ARG A 104 15.79 11.31 -7.59
CA ARG A 104 16.58 11.91 -8.69
C ARG A 104 15.70 12.55 -9.75
N ASN A 105 14.56 11.94 -10.08
CA ASN A 105 13.60 12.51 -11.03
C ASN A 105 12.88 13.72 -10.41
N LEU A 106 12.42 13.60 -9.16
CA LEU A 106 11.81 14.73 -8.45
C LEU A 106 12.79 15.91 -8.27
N CYS A 107 14.07 15.64 -7.99
CA CYS A 107 15.11 16.67 -7.95
C CYS A 107 15.36 17.33 -9.32
N LYS A 108 15.27 16.60 -10.45
CA LYS A 108 15.33 17.22 -11.79
C LYS A 108 14.18 18.19 -12.00
N ILE A 109 12.96 17.77 -11.69
CA ILE A 109 11.76 18.61 -11.79
C ILE A 109 11.91 19.85 -10.87
N ALA A 110 12.44 19.70 -9.66
CA ALA A 110 12.73 20.82 -8.75
C ALA A 110 13.68 21.86 -9.38
N ILE A 111 14.71 21.41 -10.09
CA ILE A 111 15.68 22.26 -10.79
C ILE A 111 15.06 22.92 -12.03
N GLU A 112 14.36 22.14 -12.87
CA GLU A 112 13.70 22.61 -14.11
C GLU A 112 12.59 23.64 -13.85
N LYS A 113 11.89 23.53 -12.71
CA LYS A 113 10.85 24.47 -12.27
C LYS A 113 11.38 25.57 -11.35
N GLU A 114 12.71 25.66 -11.21
CA GLU A 114 13.44 26.59 -10.34
C GLU A 114 13.07 26.55 -8.83
N ILE A 115 12.31 25.54 -8.38
CA ILE A 115 11.86 25.35 -6.99
C ILE A 115 13.06 25.36 -6.04
N SER A 116 14.18 24.76 -6.45
CA SER A 116 15.42 24.68 -5.67
C SER A 116 16.00 26.05 -5.26
N ARG A 117 15.58 27.16 -5.89
CA ARG A 117 15.96 28.54 -5.50
C ARG A 117 15.14 29.10 -4.34
N TYR A 118 14.00 28.50 -4.03
CA TYR A 118 13.06 28.94 -2.99
C TYR A 118 13.05 28.00 -1.77
N ILE A 119 13.82 26.92 -1.79
CA ILE A 119 13.99 26.02 -0.64
C ILE A 119 14.78 26.73 0.45
N PHE A 120 14.20 26.85 1.64
CA PHE A 120 14.86 27.50 2.76
C PHE A 120 15.82 26.54 3.47
N THR A 121 17.05 26.97 3.66
CA THR A 121 18.05 26.33 4.53
C THR A 121 18.35 27.24 5.74
N THR A 122 19.25 26.83 6.61
CA THR A 122 19.54 27.49 7.89
C THR A 122 20.17 28.87 7.72
N LEU A 123 19.35 29.92 7.83
CA LEU A 123 19.83 31.29 7.98
C LEU A 123 20.33 31.54 9.41
N HIS A 124 21.52 32.13 9.54
CA HIS A 124 22.18 32.47 10.81
C HIS A 124 21.55 33.69 11.54
N HIS A 125 20.23 33.83 11.48
CA HIS A 125 19.46 34.96 12.00
C HIS A 125 18.21 34.51 12.76
N SER A 126 17.60 35.42 13.53
CA SER A 126 16.42 35.13 14.34
C SER A 126 15.20 34.72 13.51
N LYS A 127 14.37 33.82 14.06
CA LYS A 127 13.19 33.25 13.38
C LYS A 127 12.29 34.33 12.74
N ALA A 128 12.03 35.42 13.45
CA ALA A 128 11.20 36.53 12.95
C ALA A 128 11.81 37.29 11.76
N MET A 129 13.14 37.48 11.73
CA MET A 129 13.83 38.12 10.60
C MET A 129 13.74 37.25 9.34
N ASN A 130 13.91 35.92 9.51
CA ASN A 130 13.78 34.95 8.43
C ASN A 130 12.33 34.90 7.91
N PHE A 131 11.34 34.88 8.80
CA PHE A 131 9.92 34.95 8.46
C PHE A 131 9.58 36.21 7.62
N ALA A 132 10.10 37.38 8.00
CA ALA A 132 9.91 38.61 7.24
C ALA A 132 10.59 38.56 5.84
N LYS A 133 11.84 38.09 5.75
CA LYS A 133 12.54 37.89 4.45
C LYS A 133 11.73 36.95 3.51
N ARG A 134 11.08 35.90 4.03
CA ARG A 134 10.29 34.92 3.25
C ARG A 134 8.99 35.47 2.65
N LEU A 135 8.38 36.50 3.25
CA LEU A 135 7.10 37.07 2.76
C LEU A 135 7.29 38.12 1.65
N LEU A 136 8.49 38.71 1.53
CA LEU A 136 8.80 39.77 0.57
C LEU A 136 9.28 39.23 -0.79
N LEU A 137 8.62 38.17 -1.28
CA LEU A 137 8.97 37.39 -2.49
C LEU A 137 8.97 38.18 -3.82
N LYS A 138 8.57 39.45 -3.84
CA LYS A 138 8.35 40.21 -5.08
C LYS A 138 9.60 40.89 -5.66
N ASP A 139 10.55 41.29 -4.81
CA ASP A 139 11.69 42.15 -5.18
C ASP A 139 13.04 41.54 -4.73
N PHE A 140 13.12 40.21 -4.63
CA PHE A 140 14.27 39.51 -4.06
C PHE A 140 15.46 39.48 -5.03
N ASN A 141 16.30 40.53 -4.98
CA ASN A 141 17.38 40.75 -5.92
C ASN A 141 18.60 39.82 -5.65
N LYS A 142 19.19 39.26 -6.72
CA LYS A 142 19.98 38.01 -6.69
C LYS A 142 21.43 38.15 -6.20
N ASN A 143 21.76 39.20 -5.46
CA ASN A 143 23.14 39.56 -5.09
C ASN A 143 23.37 39.47 -3.56
N SER A 144 23.47 38.25 -3.04
CA SER A 144 24.13 37.99 -1.76
C SER A 144 24.63 36.54 -1.70
N GLU A 145 25.83 36.35 -1.15
CA GLU A 145 26.46 35.02 -1.02
C GLU A 145 25.78 34.16 0.08
N GLU A 146 24.86 34.77 0.86
CA GLU A 146 24.08 34.16 1.96
C GLU A 146 23.27 32.90 1.56
N PHE A 147 22.94 32.71 0.28
CA PHE A 147 22.03 31.65 -0.18
C PHE A 147 22.68 30.62 -1.13
N HIS A 148 23.99 30.71 -1.39
CA HIS A 148 24.70 29.69 -2.16
C HIS A 148 25.02 28.46 -1.29
N HIS A 149 23.99 27.64 -1.06
CA HIS A 149 24.10 26.36 -0.37
C HIS A 149 23.68 25.22 -1.30
N GLU A 150 24.54 24.20 -1.45
CA GLU A 150 24.22 22.98 -2.19
C GLU A 150 23.17 22.15 -1.43
N THR A 151 21.89 22.46 -1.66
CA THR A 151 20.77 21.66 -1.16
C THR A 151 20.88 20.24 -1.71
N ARG A 152 20.91 19.23 -0.81
CA ARG A 152 21.13 17.85 -1.23
C ARG A 152 19.97 17.41 -2.13
N TYR A 153 20.24 16.57 -3.13
CA TYR A 153 19.21 16.09 -4.05
C TYR A 153 18.00 15.43 -3.34
N LYS A 154 18.22 14.81 -2.16
CA LYS A 154 17.11 14.31 -1.32
C LYS A 154 16.29 15.49 -0.77
N ASP A 155 16.91 16.43 -0.06
CA ASP A 155 16.25 17.63 0.47
C ASP A 155 15.38 18.36 -0.60
N GLN A 156 15.83 18.37 -1.87
CA GLN A 156 15.07 18.95 -2.99
C GLN A 156 13.84 18.14 -3.40
N ALA A 157 13.92 16.80 -3.39
CA ALA A 157 12.79 15.92 -3.69
C ALA A 157 11.75 15.94 -2.57
N ASP A 158 12.20 15.87 -1.31
CA ASP A 158 11.36 15.91 -0.10
C ASP A 158 10.51 17.20 -0.08
N CYS A 159 11.08 18.33 -0.53
CA CYS A 159 10.34 19.58 -0.73
C CYS A 159 9.31 19.53 -1.87
N VAL A 160 9.51 18.77 -2.95
CA VAL A 160 8.50 18.61 -4.02
C VAL A 160 7.33 17.78 -3.51
N GLU A 161 7.61 16.68 -2.80
CA GLU A 161 6.59 15.85 -2.15
C GLU A 161 5.80 16.68 -1.12
N SER A 162 6.50 17.45 -0.29
CA SER A 162 5.89 18.40 0.66
C SER A 162 5.00 19.46 0.00
N LEU A 163 5.43 20.03 -1.13
CA LEU A 163 4.59 20.97 -1.89
C LEU A 163 3.32 20.28 -2.44
N ILE A 164 3.43 19.06 -2.98
CA ILE A 164 2.26 18.27 -3.42
C ILE A 164 1.31 18.04 -2.25
N GLY A 165 1.82 17.69 -1.07
CA GLY A 165 1.04 17.57 0.17
C GLY A 165 0.34 18.87 0.57
N ALA A 166 1.01 20.02 0.45
CA ALA A 166 0.39 21.32 0.72
C ALA A 166 -0.73 21.66 -0.28
N PHE A 167 -0.54 21.37 -1.57
CA PHE A 167 -1.59 21.54 -2.59
C PHE A 167 -2.78 20.60 -2.38
N LEU A 168 -2.55 19.41 -1.83
CA LEU A 168 -3.60 18.44 -1.50
C LEU A 168 -4.42 18.88 -0.27
N ILE A 169 -3.76 19.08 0.88
CA ILE A 169 -4.44 19.34 2.16
C ILE A 169 -5.18 20.69 2.14
N TYR A 170 -4.53 21.74 1.63
CA TYR A 170 -5.11 23.09 1.65
C TYR A 170 -5.85 23.47 0.36
N GLY A 171 -5.58 22.77 -0.75
CA GLY A 171 -6.17 23.02 -2.07
C GLY A 171 -7.23 22.02 -2.53
N GLY A 172 -7.28 20.82 -1.92
CA GLY A 172 -8.02 19.66 -2.42
C GLY A 172 -7.24 18.85 -3.48
N ALA A 173 -7.58 17.57 -3.65
CA ALA A 173 -6.90 16.68 -4.60
C ALA A 173 -6.93 17.21 -6.04
N GLY A 174 -8.01 17.90 -6.43
CA GLY A 174 -8.09 18.59 -7.72
C GLY A 174 -6.99 19.65 -7.91
N SER A 175 -6.70 20.45 -6.89
CA SER A 175 -5.61 21.44 -6.93
C SER A 175 -4.24 20.78 -7.01
N ALA A 176 -4.01 19.69 -6.26
CA ALA A 176 -2.78 18.90 -6.35
C ALA A 176 -2.56 18.27 -7.73
N LEU A 177 -3.62 17.73 -8.36
CA LEU A 177 -3.57 17.20 -9.72
C LEU A 177 -3.29 18.30 -10.76
N LYS A 178 -3.89 19.49 -10.61
CA LYS A 178 -3.56 20.65 -11.46
C LYS A 178 -2.10 21.10 -11.27
N PHE A 179 -1.55 21.05 -10.06
CA PHE A 179 -0.14 21.35 -9.78
C PHE A 179 0.80 20.32 -10.42
N LEU A 180 0.54 19.01 -10.23
CA LEU A 180 1.27 17.91 -10.85
C LEU A 180 1.28 18.02 -12.39
N ASN A 181 0.10 18.04 -13.02
CA ASN A 181 -0.01 17.94 -14.47
C ASN A 181 0.34 19.24 -15.21
N LYS A 182 0.03 20.43 -14.65
CA LYS A 182 0.25 21.71 -15.37
C LYS A 182 1.54 22.43 -14.97
N PHE A 183 1.90 22.45 -13.68
CA PHE A 183 3.10 23.16 -13.23
C PHE A 183 4.33 22.25 -13.28
N LEU A 184 4.30 21.14 -12.54
CA LEU A 184 5.41 20.18 -12.52
C LEU A 184 5.57 19.43 -13.86
N GLN A 185 4.50 19.32 -14.65
CA GLN A 185 4.43 18.50 -15.88
C GLN A 185 4.74 17.02 -15.61
N PHE A 186 4.46 16.58 -14.39
CA PHE A 186 4.47 15.18 -13.99
C PHE A 186 3.23 14.47 -14.56
N LYS A 187 3.33 13.18 -14.87
CA LYS A 187 2.21 12.38 -15.40
C LYS A 187 1.40 11.78 -14.24
N ALA A 188 0.42 12.51 -13.74
CA ALA A 188 -0.50 12.06 -12.70
C ALA A 188 -1.92 11.84 -13.26
N PHE A 189 -2.54 10.72 -12.93
CA PHE A 189 -3.92 10.43 -13.36
C PHE A 189 -4.93 11.25 -12.55
N ASN A 190 -5.87 11.90 -13.23
CA ASN A 190 -7.02 12.56 -12.63
C ASN A 190 -8.29 11.71 -12.82
N PRO A 191 -8.90 11.16 -11.76
CA PRO A 191 -10.15 10.43 -11.84
C PRO A 191 -11.33 11.16 -12.49
N SER A 192 -11.32 12.49 -12.53
CA SER A 192 -12.36 13.28 -13.23
C SER A 192 -12.18 13.36 -14.75
N ASP A 193 -11.07 12.86 -15.32
CA ASP A 193 -10.79 12.94 -16.77
C ASP A 193 -11.37 11.72 -17.56
N ILE A 194 -11.81 10.66 -16.88
CA ILE A 194 -12.45 9.47 -17.48
C ILE A 194 -13.95 9.48 -17.16
N SER A 195 -14.81 9.27 -18.17
CA SER A 195 -16.25 9.11 -17.94
C SER A 195 -16.60 7.72 -17.40
N ARG A 196 -17.79 7.55 -16.82
CA ARG A 196 -18.25 6.23 -16.34
C ARG A 196 -18.34 5.22 -17.48
N GLU A 197 -18.84 5.66 -18.63
CA GLU A 197 -18.98 4.83 -19.83
C GLU A 197 -17.60 4.42 -20.37
N ASP A 198 -16.61 5.30 -20.33
CA ASP A 198 -15.22 4.97 -20.70
C ASP A 198 -14.55 4.03 -19.70
N LEU A 199 -14.84 4.14 -18.40
CA LEU A 199 -14.31 3.23 -17.37
C LEU A 199 -14.94 1.84 -17.50
N ASP A 200 -16.26 1.76 -17.67
CA ASP A 200 -16.96 0.50 -17.88
C ASP A 200 -16.50 -0.16 -19.20
N GLN A 201 -16.33 0.62 -20.27
CA GLN A 201 -15.68 0.16 -21.51
C GLN A 201 -14.21 -0.23 -21.29
N PHE A 202 -13.42 0.44 -20.45
CA PHE A 202 -12.04 0.02 -20.17
C PHE A 202 -11.98 -1.35 -19.49
N ILE A 203 -12.88 -1.59 -18.53
CA ILE A 203 -12.99 -2.87 -17.82
C ILE A 203 -13.47 -3.98 -18.78
N LEU A 204 -14.36 -3.66 -19.73
CA LEU A 204 -14.90 -4.61 -20.70
C LEU A 204 -14.00 -4.84 -21.94
N ASN A 205 -13.37 -3.82 -22.51
CA ASN A 205 -12.52 -3.92 -23.70
C ASN A 205 -11.27 -4.78 -23.44
N LYS A 206 -10.79 -4.83 -22.20
CA LYS A 206 -9.70 -5.73 -21.77
C LYS A 206 -10.11 -7.22 -21.80
N LEU A 207 -11.37 -7.52 -22.08
CA LEU A 207 -11.88 -8.87 -22.32
C LEU A 207 -11.93 -9.22 -23.82
N ASP A 208 -11.78 -8.23 -24.70
CA ASP A 208 -11.91 -8.35 -26.17
C ASP A 208 -10.54 -8.22 -26.90
N THR A 209 -9.47 -7.88 -26.17
CA THR A 209 -8.09 -7.80 -26.69
C THR A 209 -7.25 -9.04 -26.33
N ASP A 210 -7.31 -10.08 -27.17
CA ASP A 210 -6.15 -10.53 -27.96
C ASP A 210 -6.42 -11.84 -28.73
N PHE A 211 -6.97 -11.72 -29.95
CA PHE A 211 -6.93 -12.78 -30.96
C PHE A 211 -6.66 -12.24 -32.37
N GLN A 212 -5.39 -11.92 -32.64
CA GLN A 212 -4.88 -12.08 -34.00
C GLN A 212 -4.49 -13.54 -34.20
N ILE A 213 -5.35 -14.29 -34.89
CA ILE A 213 -4.93 -15.57 -35.49
C ILE A 213 -4.06 -15.20 -36.70
N ILE A 214 -2.75 -15.10 -36.48
CA ILE A 214 -1.76 -15.24 -37.56
C ILE A 214 -1.74 -16.73 -37.91
N GLY A 215 -2.73 -17.14 -38.71
CA GLY A 215 -2.71 -18.44 -39.36
C GLY A 215 -1.59 -18.42 -40.39
N GLU A 216 -0.72 -19.43 -40.35
CA GLU A 216 0.33 -19.61 -41.34
C GLU A 216 -0.25 -19.73 -42.76
N GLU A 217 0.57 -19.40 -43.76
CA GLU A 217 0.28 -19.67 -45.16
C GLU A 217 0.02 -21.17 -45.35
N LEU A 218 -1.24 -21.55 -45.59
CA LEU A 218 -1.57 -22.91 -45.99
C LEU A 218 -2.60 -22.93 -47.10
N ASP A 219 -2.07 -23.21 -48.29
CA ASP A 219 -2.75 -23.64 -49.50
C ASP A 219 -4.06 -24.40 -49.24
N SER A 220 -5.18 -23.72 -49.50
CA SER A 220 -6.24 -24.35 -50.30
C SER A 220 -6.22 -23.68 -51.66
N GLY A 221 -5.83 -24.42 -52.71
CA GLY A 221 -5.69 -23.93 -54.08
C GLY A 221 -7.03 -23.62 -54.76
N LYS A 222 -7.80 -22.72 -54.16
CA LYS A 222 -9.04 -22.14 -54.63
C LYS A 222 -8.80 -20.68 -55.01
N GLN A 223 -9.48 -20.21 -56.04
CA GLN A 223 -9.42 -18.78 -56.36
C GLN A 223 -10.30 -17.97 -55.41
N PHE A 224 -9.98 -16.70 -55.22
CA PHE A 224 -10.66 -15.82 -54.25
C PHE A 224 -12.18 -15.75 -54.51
N ASP A 225 -12.56 -15.86 -55.79
CA ASP A 225 -13.95 -15.83 -56.28
C ASP A 225 -14.74 -17.13 -56.01
N GLU A 226 -14.13 -18.18 -55.43
CA GLU A 226 -14.78 -19.45 -55.08
C GLU A 226 -15.23 -19.53 -53.61
N ILE A 227 -15.06 -18.45 -52.83
CA ILE A 227 -15.45 -18.40 -51.42
C ILE A 227 -16.92 -17.95 -51.33
N ASN A 228 -17.83 -18.88 -51.00
CA ASN A 228 -19.26 -18.59 -50.83
C ASN A 228 -19.49 -17.48 -49.77
N ASP A 229 -20.33 -16.49 -50.10
CA ASP A 229 -20.71 -15.40 -49.20
C ASP A 229 -21.22 -15.90 -47.84
N GLU A 230 -21.93 -17.04 -47.80
CA GLU A 230 -22.39 -17.62 -46.53
C GLU A 230 -21.22 -18.01 -45.60
N THR A 231 -20.09 -18.49 -46.14
CA THR A 231 -18.88 -18.78 -45.36
C THR A 231 -18.12 -17.52 -44.93
N ILE A 232 -18.29 -16.40 -45.63
CA ILE A 232 -17.78 -15.09 -45.21
C ILE A 232 -18.70 -14.55 -44.09
N ILE A 233 -20.01 -14.65 -44.26
CA ILE A 233 -21.04 -14.27 -43.27
C ILE A 233 -20.89 -15.07 -41.97
N GLN A 234 -20.62 -16.38 -42.03
CA GLN A 234 -20.32 -17.19 -40.83
C GLN A 234 -19.03 -16.76 -40.11
N ARG A 235 -18.08 -16.11 -40.80
CA ARG A 235 -16.89 -15.49 -40.17
C ARG A 235 -17.15 -14.05 -39.70
N LEU A 236 -18.19 -13.39 -40.22
CA LEU A 236 -18.65 -12.05 -39.81
C LEU A 236 -19.58 -12.08 -38.58
N PHE A 237 -20.23 -13.21 -38.26
CA PHE A 237 -21.05 -13.37 -37.05
C PHE A 237 -20.22 -13.48 -35.76
N ARG A 238 -19.44 -12.44 -35.47
CA ARG A 238 -18.43 -12.39 -34.39
C ARG A 238 -19.01 -12.08 -32.99
N ASN A 239 -20.33 -12.16 -32.80
CA ASN A 239 -21.02 -11.46 -31.70
C ASN A 239 -21.48 -12.33 -30.50
N ASP A 240 -21.43 -13.67 -30.55
CA ASP A 240 -21.89 -14.52 -29.44
C ASP A 240 -20.96 -14.54 -28.21
N TYR A 241 -19.72 -14.03 -28.34
CA TYR A 241 -18.69 -14.10 -27.29
C TYR A 241 -19.07 -13.36 -26.00
N ASN A 242 -19.67 -12.17 -26.11
CA ASN A 242 -20.05 -11.35 -24.95
C ASN A 242 -21.06 -12.05 -24.03
N HIS A 243 -21.97 -12.86 -24.60
CA HIS A 243 -22.97 -13.56 -23.79
C HIS A 243 -22.39 -14.77 -23.06
N SER A 244 -21.42 -15.47 -23.67
CA SER A 244 -20.73 -16.62 -23.08
C SER A 244 -19.91 -16.23 -21.84
N MET A 245 -19.13 -15.16 -21.95
CA MET A 245 -18.22 -14.74 -20.88
C MET A 245 -18.92 -14.13 -19.67
N LEU A 246 -19.97 -13.33 -19.86
CA LEU A 246 -20.76 -12.82 -18.74
C LEU A 246 -21.45 -13.98 -17.98
N ASN A 247 -21.92 -15.00 -18.71
CA ASN A 247 -22.44 -16.23 -18.10
C ASN A 247 -21.35 -17.01 -17.35
N GLU A 248 -20.11 -17.05 -17.82
CA GLU A 248 -18.97 -17.68 -17.14
C GLU A 248 -18.56 -16.94 -15.86
N ILE A 249 -18.60 -15.60 -15.88
CA ILE A 249 -18.35 -14.76 -14.69
C ILE A 249 -19.48 -14.97 -13.66
N GLU A 250 -20.74 -14.97 -14.08
CA GLU A 250 -21.89 -15.32 -13.24
C GLU A 250 -21.79 -16.75 -12.66
N ARG A 251 -21.33 -17.71 -13.47
CA ARG A 251 -21.11 -19.10 -13.05
C ARG A 251 -20.06 -19.18 -11.94
N ARG A 252 -18.86 -18.65 -12.18
CA ARG A 252 -17.78 -18.63 -11.18
C ARG A 252 -18.14 -17.82 -9.93
N TYR A 253 -18.90 -16.74 -10.08
CA TYR A 253 -19.43 -15.95 -8.96
C TYR A 253 -20.34 -16.79 -8.05
N ARG A 254 -21.31 -17.53 -8.64
CA ARG A 254 -22.28 -18.37 -7.92
C ARG A 254 -21.62 -19.62 -7.32
N GLU A 255 -20.78 -20.33 -8.08
CA GLU A 255 -20.12 -21.58 -7.66
C GLU A 255 -19.21 -21.39 -6.43
N ASN A 256 -18.56 -20.23 -6.33
CA ASN A 256 -17.64 -19.92 -5.23
C ASN A 256 -18.30 -19.10 -4.10
N PHE A 257 -19.63 -18.92 -4.14
CA PHE A 257 -20.42 -18.21 -3.11
C PHE A 257 -19.96 -16.78 -2.82
N PHE A 258 -19.58 -16.02 -3.85
CA PHE A 258 -19.08 -14.64 -3.68
C PHE A 258 -20.11 -13.67 -3.07
N ASP A 259 -21.40 -13.99 -3.08
CA ASP A 259 -22.44 -13.28 -2.31
C ASP A 259 -22.10 -13.17 -0.81
N LYS A 260 -21.40 -14.16 -0.25
CA LYS A 260 -20.93 -14.12 1.15
C LYS A 260 -19.77 -13.15 1.34
N VAL A 261 -18.95 -12.91 0.32
CA VAL A 261 -17.90 -11.88 0.37
C VAL A 261 -18.56 -10.51 0.39
N GLU A 262 -19.57 -10.28 -0.45
CA GLU A 262 -20.38 -9.04 -0.42
C GLU A 262 -21.07 -8.82 0.94
N GLU A 263 -21.59 -9.87 1.58
CA GLU A 263 -22.15 -9.81 2.94
C GLU A 263 -21.09 -9.48 4.02
N ILE A 264 -19.88 -10.06 3.91
CA ILE A 264 -18.78 -9.83 4.85
C ILE A 264 -18.27 -8.39 4.79
N ILE A 265 -18.07 -7.86 3.58
CA ILE A 265 -17.55 -6.49 3.37
C ILE A 265 -18.65 -5.43 3.44
N ASP A 266 -19.93 -5.82 3.27
CA ASP A 266 -21.11 -4.95 3.27
C ASP A 266 -21.08 -3.93 2.11
N TYR A 267 -20.73 -4.44 0.93
CA TYR A 267 -20.67 -3.74 -0.34
C TYR A 267 -21.12 -4.69 -1.45
N ARG A 268 -21.99 -4.22 -2.35
CA ARG A 268 -22.46 -4.99 -3.51
C ARG A 268 -21.82 -4.45 -4.77
N PHE A 269 -21.16 -5.31 -5.54
CA PHE A 269 -20.50 -4.91 -6.78
C PHE A 269 -21.53 -4.66 -7.88
N ARG A 270 -21.29 -3.61 -8.68
CA ARG A 270 -21.98 -3.40 -9.95
C ARG A 270 -21.43 -4.34 -10.99
N ASN A 271 -20.10 -4.46 -11.05
CA ASN A 271 -19.38 -5.35 -11.94
C ASN A 271 -18.67 -6.46 -11.15
N ARG A 272 -19.38 -7.58 -11.01
CA ARG A 272 -18.90 -8.82 -10.35
C ARG A 272 -17.58 -9.37 -10.91
N PHE A 273 -17.19 -9.00 -12.14
CA PHE A 273 -15.89 -9.35 -12.70
C PHE A 273 -14.75 -8.85 -11.80
N LEU A 274 -14.84 -7.63 -11.26
CA LEU A 274 -13.78 -7.05 -10.43
C LEU A 274 -13.55 -7.84 -9.14
N LEU A 275 -14.62 -8.34 -8.52
CA LEU A 275 -14.56 -9.20 -7.34
C LEU A 275 -13.94 -10.59 -7.68
N VAL A 276 -14.40 -11.22 -8.77
CA VAL A 276 -13.83 -12.51 -9.21
C VAL A 276 -12.36 -12.36 -9.59
N GLN A 277 -11.98 -11.25 -10.24
CA GLN A 277 -10.60 -10.94 -10.61
C GLN A 277 -9.72 -10.77 -9.35
N ALA A 278 -10.19 -10.01 -8.35
CA ALA A 278 -9.45 -9.76 -7.10
C ALA A 278 -9.13 -11.04 -6.31
N PHE A 279 -9.97 -12.07 -6.41
CA PHE A 279 -9.73 -13.37 -5.76
C PHE A 279 -9.08 -14.44 -6.68
N THR A 280 -8.77 -14.11 -7.94
CA THR A 280 -8.15 -15.04 -8.90
C THR A 280 -6.62 -14.95 -8.86
N HIS A 281 -5.98 -15.96 -8.25
CA HIS A 281 -4.52 -16.08 -8.22
C HIS A 281 -3.97 -16.62 -9.57
N SER A 282 -2.80 -16.14 -9.98
CA SER A 282 -2.17 -16.45 -11.29
C SER A 282 -2.04 -17.95 -11.62
N SER A 283 -1.86 -18.81 -10.62
CA SER A 283 -1.79 -20.27 -10.80
C SER A 283 -3.11 -20.96 -11.14
N TYR A 284 -4.25 -20.26 -11.05
CA TYR A 284 -5.56 -20.81 -11.40
C TYR A 284 -5.74 -20.95 -12.93
N ASN A 285 -5.19 -20.00 -13.70
CA ASN A 285 -5.39 -19.90 -15.15
C ASN A 285 -4.64 -20.95 -15.99
N ASN A 286 -3.78 -21.77 -15.38
CA ASN A 286 -2.84 -22.65 -16.08
C ASN A 286 -3.37 -24.09 -16.33
N LEU A 287 -4.66 -24.36 -16.10
CA LEU A 287 -5.15 -25.73 -15.85
C LEU A 287 -6.42 -26.17 -16.60
N GLU A 288 -6.81 -25.50 -17.70
CA GLU A 288 -7.91 -25.95 -18.57
C GLU A 288 -7.40 -26.29 -20.00
N ASP A 289 -6.99 -27.54 -20.18
CA ASP A 289 -6.90 -28.33 -21.43
C ASP A 289 -6.71 -27.60 -22.78
N GLY A 290 -5.51 -27.02 -23.00
CA GLY A 290 -4.95 -26.80 -24.34
C GLY A 290 -5.72 -25.86 -25.27
N LYS A 291 -6.72 -25.14 -24.76
CA LYS A 291 -7.53 -24.16 -25.48
C LYS A 291 -7.34 -22.82 -24.81
N ASN A 292 -6.82 -21.85 -25.54
CA ASN A 292 -6.44 -20.53 -25.01
C ASN A 292 -7.67 -19.73 -24.56
N PHE A 293 -8.13 -19.92 -23.32
CA PHE A 293 -9.29 -19.19 -22.75
C PHE A 293 -9.03 -18.70 -21.31
N SER A 294 -7.88 -18.08 -21.07
CA SER A 294 -7.59 -17.34 -19.83
C SER A 294 -8.36 -16.00 -19.77
N LEU A 295 -9.69 -16.05 -19.90
CA LEU A 295 -10.61 -14.91 -20.00
C LEU A 295 -10.61 -14.01 -18.75
N ILE A 296 -10.22 -14.55 -17.58
CA ILE A 296 -10.15 -13.80 -16.32
C ILE A 296 -8.68 -13.57 -15.96
N THR A 297 -8.22 -12.32 -15.98
CA THR A 297 -6.84 -11.99 -15.59
C THR A 297 -6.62 -12.08 -14.08
N SER A 298 -5.37 -12.26 -13.63
CA SER A 298 -5.05 -12.36 -12.20
C SER A 298 -5.30 -11.05 -11.42
N TYR A 299 -5.32 -11.16 -10.09
CA TYR A 299 -5.44 -10.04 -9.17
C TYR A 299 -4.30 -9.01 -9.26
N GLN A 300 -3.13 -9.38 -9.82
CA GLN A 300 -1.88 -8.61 -9.74
C GLN A 300 -1.97 -7.18 -10.33
N ARG A 301 -2.83 -6.98 -11.34
CA ARG A 301 -3.11 -5.63 -11.88
C ARG A 301 -3.90 -4.75 -10.90
N LEU A 302 -4.72 -5.34 -10.04
CA LEU A 302 -5.49 -4.65 -9.00
C LEU A 302 -4.66 -4.45 -7.73
N GLU A 303 -3.89 -5.45 -7.31
CA GLU A 303 -2.88 -5.39 -6.24
C GLU A 303 -1.98 -4.14 -6.38
N PHE A 304 -1.36 -3.96 -7.55
CA PHE A 304 -0.43 -2.87 -7.83
C PHE A 304 -1.02 -1.46 -7.60
N ILE A 305 -2.31 -1.25 -7.90
CA ILE A 305 -2.99 0.02 -7.58
C ILE A 305 -3.53 0.02 -6.14
N GLY A 306 -3.90 -1.14 -5.59
CA GLY A 306 -4.43 -1.34 -4.25
C GLY A 306 -3.45 -0.97 -3.14
N ASP A 307 -2.19 -1.37 -3.27
CA ASP A 307 -1.04 -0.91 -2.47
C ASP A 307 -1.07 0.63 -2.31
N SER A 308 -1.06 1.32 -3.44
CA SER A 308 -0.94 2.78 -3.48
C SER A 308 -2.25 3.49 -3.08
N ILE A 309 -3.41 2.87 -3.29
CA ILE A 309 -4.72 3.32 -2.79
C ILE A 309 -4.75 3.23 -1.25
N LEU A 310 -4.32 2.11 -0.66
CA LEU A 310 -4.33 1.89 0.78
C LEU A 310 -3.30 2.76 1.52
N ASP A 311 -2.06 2.88 1.02
CA ASP A 311 -1.05 3.80 1.58
C ASP A 311 -1.61 5.23 1.63
N TYR A 312 -2.22 5.70 0.54
CA TYR A 312 -2.85 7.02 0.49
C TYR A 312 -4.02 7.18 1.47
N MET A 313 -5.01 6.28 1.46
CA MET A 313 -6.21 6.41 2.28
C MET A 313 -5.89 6.35 3.78
N ILE A 314 -5.02 5.42 4.20
CA ILE A 314 -4.58 5.29 5.59
C ILE A 314 -3.76 6.51 5.99
N THR A 315 -2.85 6.99 5.15
CA THR A 315 -2.04 8.20 5.43
C THR A 315 -2.92 9.44 5.55
N HIS A 316 -3.91 9.62 4.67
CA HIS A 316 -4.83 10.75 4.72
C HIS A 316 -5.75 10.73 5.97
N TYR A 317 -6.19 9.55 6.42
CA TYR A 317 -6.92 9.42 7.68
C TYR A 317 -6.02 9.77 8.89
N LEU A 318 -4.82 9.18 8.96
CA LEU A 318 -3.85 9.44 10.04
C LEU A 318 -3.41 10.92 10.09
N TYR A 319 -3.24 11.56 8.93
CA TYR A 319 -2.84 12.98 8.84
C TYR A 319 -3.89 13.90 9.46
N ASN A 320 -5.18 13.67 9.19
CA ASN A 320 -6.26 14.61 9.53
C ASN A 320 -6.94 14.30 10.88
N LYS A 321 -6.76 13.10 11.45
CA LYS A 321 -7.44 12.70 12.69
C LYS A 321 -6.91 13.39 13.95
N ASP A 322 -5.63 13.73 13.98
CA ASP A 322 -5.00 14.43 15.10
C ASP A 322 -3.82 15.26 14.60
N ASP A 323 -4.01 16.60 14.57
CA ASP A 323 -2.99 17.56 14.16
C ASP A 323 -1.77 17.63 15.10
N THR A 324 -1.88 17.06 16.31
CA THR A 324 -0.80 17.02 17.31
C THR A 324 0.11 15.80 17.19
N LEU A 325 -0.21 14.83 16.31
CA LEU A 325 0.65 13.68 16.04
C LEU A 325 1.98 14.12 15.42
N ASP A 326 3.07 13.72 16.07
CA ASP A 326 4.43 13.91 15.57
C ASP A 326 4.65 13.16 14.22
N PRO A 327 5.44 13.70 13.27
CA PRO A 327 5.64 13.07 11.97
C PRO A 327 6.20 11.64 12.03
N ASN A 328 7.00 11.31 13.06
CA ASN A 328 7.53 9.97 13.29
C ASN A 328 6.44 9.02 13.81
N ALA A 329 5.49 9.53 14.60
CA ALA A 329 4.33 8.77 15.06
C ALA A 329 3.38 8.43 13.88
N ILE A 330 3.07 9.41 13.01
CA ILE A 330 2.30 9.17 11.77
C ILE A 330 3.00 8.13 10.90
N THR A 331 4.32 8.26 10.72
CA THR A 331 5.14 7.32 9.93
C THR A 331 5.18 5.91 10.54
N THR A 332 5.16 5.80 11.86
CA THR A 332 5.16 4.52 12.59
C THR A 332 3.79 3.84 12.54
N LEU A 333 2.70 4.60 12.71
CA LEU A 333 1.32 4.11 12.50
C LEU A 333 1.13 3.63 11.06
N ARG A 334 1.63 4.40 10.07
CA ARG A 334 1.65 4.00 8.65
C ARG A 334 2.37 2.65 8.47
N GLN A 335 3.58 2.48 9.01
CA GLN A 335 4.33 1.21 8.90
C GLN A 335 3.71 0.02 9.65
N ALA A 336 2.81 0.25 10.62
CA ALA A 336 2.09 -0.81 11.31
C ALA A 336 0.79 -1.22 10.58
N LEU A 337 0.08 -0.25 9.99
CA LEU A 337 -1.20 -0.44 9.30
C LEU A 337 -1.03 -0.80 7.81
N VAL A 338 0.03 -0.30 7.16
CA VAL A 338 0.37 -0.59 5.76
C VAL A 338 1.46 -1.66 5.76
N ASN A 339 1.06 -2.92 5.94
CA ASN A 339 1.95 -4.05 6.11
C ASN A 339 1.29 -5.36 5.65
N ASN A 340 1.99 -6.17 4.84
CA ASN A 340 1.48 -7.43 4.32
C ASN A 340 1.06 -8.42 5.43
N ILE A 341 1.73 -8.39 6.60
CA ILE A 341 1.35 -9.22 7.76
C ILE A 341 0.00 -8.76 8.34
N PHE A 342 -0.22 -7.45 8.40
CA PHE A 342 -1.48 -6.87 8.86
C PHE A 342 -2.62 -7.22 7.91
N TYR A 343 -2.47 -6.97 6.61
CA TYR A 343 -3.48 -7.31 5.59
C TYR A 343 -3.80 -8.81 5.56
N ALA A 344 -2.78 -9.68 5.63
CA ALA A 344 -2.98 -11.13 5.75
C ALA A 344 -3.77 -11.51 7.02
N SER A 345 -3.54 -10.84 8.15
CA SER A 345 -4.30 -11.08 9.38
C SER A 345 -5.77 -10.69 9.26
N ILE A 346 -6.09 -9.61 8.54
CA ILE A 346 -7.47 -9.16 8.26
C ILE A 346 -8.18 -10.16 7.33
N VAL A 347 -7.51 -10.67 6.30
CA VAL A 347 -8.05 -11.71 5.40
C VAL A 347 -8.27 -13.06 6.10
N VAL A 348 -7.56 -13.33 7.19
CA VAL A 348 -7.86 -14.47 8.09
C VAL A 348 -9.02 -14.15 9.02
N LYS A 349 -9.02 -13.00 9.71
CA LYS A 349 -10.07 -12.52 10.63
C LYS A 349 -11.47 -12.62 10.02
N PHE A 350 -11.65 -12.14 8.79
CA PHE A 350 -12.93 -12.14 8.09
C PHE A 350 -13.19 -13.42 7.27
N GLY A 351 -12.31 -14.41 7.32
CA GLY A 351 -12.50 -15.67 6.59
C GLY A 351 -12.32 -15.58 5.06
N LEU A 352 -11.90 -14.42 4.54
CA LEU A 352 -11.78 -14.14 3.10
C LEU A 352 -10.81 -15.09 2.38
N HIS A 353 -9.79 -15.60 3.08
CA HIS A 353 -8.87 -16.64 2.58
C HIS A 353 -9.56 -17.91 2.03
N LYS A 354 -10.83 -18.16 2.37
CA LYS A 354 -11.61 -19.32 1.91
C LYS A 354 -12.13 -19.17 0.47
N PHE A 355 -12.15 -17.97 -0.08
CA PHE A 355 -12.71 -17.63 -1.40
C PHE A 355 -11.65 -17.44 -2.49
N ILE A 356 -10.37 -17.69 -2.17
CA ILE A 356 -9.25 -17.51 -3.11
C ILE A 356 -9.27 -18.64 -4.16
N LEU A 357 -9.32 -18.26 -5.43
CA LEU A 357 -9.25 -19.20 -6.55
C LEU A 357 -7.77 -19.46 -6.86
N HIS A 358 -7.26 -20.62 -6.42
CA HIS A 358 -5.88 -21.04 -6.69
C HIS A 358 -5.77 -22.57 -6.83
N SER A 359 -4.93 -23.01 -7.78
CA SER A 359 -4.67 -24.44 -8.03
C SER A 359 -3.39 -24.96 -7.36
N SER A 360 -2.59 -24.08 -6.74
CA SER A 360 -1.33 -24.45 -6.09
C SER A 360 -1.53 -25.13 -4.72
N TYR A 361 -1.00 -26.34 -4.58
CA TYR A 361 -1.00 -27.11 -3.32
C TYR A 361 -0.01 -26.55 -2.28
N SER A 362 1.14 -26.01 -2.70
CA SER A 362 2.09 -25.38 -1.77
C SER A 362 1.48 -24.15 -1.13
N LEU A 363 0.83 -23.29 -1.94
CA LEU A 363 0.08 -22.12 -1.45
C LEU A 363 -1.01 -22.54 -0.45
N LYS A 364 -1.78 -23.61 -0.75
CA LYS A 364 -2.79 -24.17 0.17
C LYS A 364 -2.18 -24.54 1.52
N THR A 365 -1.01 -25.15 1.51
CA THR A 365 -0.31 -25.62 2.71
C THR A 365 0.19 -24.46 3.57
N VAL A 366 0.74 -23.40 2.95
CA VAL A 366 1.20 -22.20 3.68
C VAL A 366 0.01 -21.42 4.25
N ILE A 367 -1.07 -21.22 3.49
CA ILE A 367 -2.30 -20.57 3.99
C ILE A 367 -2.89 -21.36 5.18
N LEU A 368 -2.96 -22.69 5.11
CA LEU A 368 -3.46 -23.50 6.23
C LEU A 368 -2.55 -23.45 7.47
N ARG A 369 -1.22 -23.44 7.32
CA ARG A 369 -0.26 -23.22 8.43
C ARG A 369 -0.45 -21.85 9.10
N PHE A 370 -0.70 -20.82 8.30
CA PHE A 370 -0.94 -19.45 8.79
C PHE A 370 -2.28 -19.36 9.54
N VAL A 371 -3.38 -19.85 8.93
CA VAL A 371 -4.73 -19.79 9.50
C VAL A 371 -4.81 -20.51 10.85
N THR A 372 -4.32 -21.75 10.96
CA THR A 372 -4.40 -22.52 12.23
C THR A 372 -3.59 -21.91 13.36
N ARG A 373 -2.58 -21.09 13.05
CA ARG A 373 -1.74 -20.41 14.03
C ARG A 373 -2.34 -19.10 14.53
N PHE A 374 -3.18 -18.43 13.71
CA PHE A 374 -3.84 -17.15 14.02
C PHE A 374 -5.17 -17.29 14.77
N THR A 375 -5.84 -18.44 14.71
CA THR A 375 -7.20 -18.63 15.29
C THR A 375 -7.29 -18.56 16.82
N TYR A 376 -6.21 -18.30 17.56
CA TYR A 376 -6.17 -18.50 19.01
C TYR A 376 -5.91 -17.27 19.91
N LYS A 377 -5.23 -16.20 19.46
CA LYS A 377 -5.07 -14.94 20.25
C LYS A 377 -4.89 -13.72 19.35
N PHE A 378 -5.98 -13.21 18.77
CA PHE A 378 -5.91 -12.24 17.67
C PHE A 378 -5.10 -10.96 17.96
N ILE A 379 -5.52 -10.10 18.90
CA ILE A 379 -4.90 -8.76 19.07
C ILE A 379 -3.47 -8.85 19.63
N GLU A 380 -3.25 -9.66 20.68
CA GLU A 380 -1.91 -9.83 21.27
C GLU A 380 -0.90 -10.39 20.26
N GLN A 381 -1.31 -11.30 19.37
CA GLN A 381 -0.41 -11.86 18.35
C GLN A 381 -0.17 -10.92 17.17
N VAL A 382 -1.14 -10.08 16.77
CA VAL A 382 -0.88 -9.06 15.74
C VAL A 382 0.02 -7.95 16.30
N GLU A 383 -0.17 -7.51 17.54
CA GLU A 383 0.74 -6.55 18.18
C GLU A 383 2.15 -7.14 18.33
N ALA A 384 2.25 -8.40 18.80
CA ALA A 384 3.52 -9.12 18.83
C ALA A 384 4.16 -9.19 17.43
N LEU A 385 3.48 -9.67 16.39
CA LEU A 385 4.04 -9.81 15.04
C LEU A 385 4.42 -8.47 14.36
N LEU A 386 3.88 -7.34 14.80
CA LEU A 386 4.24 -6.01 14.29
C LEU A 386 5.40 -5.35 15.04
N LEU A 387 5.50 -5.56 16.36
CA LEU A 387 6.66 -5.16 17.17
C LEU A 387 7.85 -6.12 16.98
N GLU A 388 7.54 -7.40 16.79
CA GLU A 388 8.45 -8.51 16.62
C GLU A 388 8.55 -8.88 15.13
N GLY A 389 9.35 -8.08 14.42
CA GLY A 389 10.13 -8.61 13.30
C GLY A 389 11.08 -9.70 13.80
N LEU A 390 10.52 -10.90 13.98
CA LEU A 390 11.08 -12.16 14.50
C LEU A 390 11.70 -12.09 15.91
N ASP A 391 11.21 -12.95 16.80
CA ASP A 391 11.85 -13.35 18.06
C ASP A 391 12.45 -14.76 17.88
N GLU A 392 13.78 -14.86 17.75
CA GLU A 392 14.48 -16.14 17.52
C GLU A 392 14.91 -16.85 18.83
N GLU A 393 14.45 -16.41 20.01
CA GLU A 393 14.95 -16.90 21.32
C GLU A 393 13.87 -17.25 22.37
N SER A 394 12.60 -17.46 21.97
CA SER A 394 11.54 -17.85 22.92
C SER A 394 10.60 -19.00 22.50
N VAL A 395 10.71 -19.55 21.26
CA VAL A 395 9.99 -20.79 20.88
C VAL A 395 10.81 -21.64 19.89
N ASN A 396 11.20 -22.86 20.31
CA ASN A 396 12.03 -23.80 19.52
C ASN A 396 11.37 -24.41 18.25
N HIS A 397 10.29 -23.81 17.72
CA HIS A 397 9.50 -24.33 16.59
C HIS A 397 8.90 -23.24 15.67
N ILE A 398 9.45 -22.01 15.64
CA ILE A 398 8.87 -20.87 14.89
C ILE A 398 9.70 -20.44 13.65
N ASP A 399 10.82 -21.11 13.36
CA ASP A 399 11.76 -20.71 12.28
C ASP A 399 11.19 -20.65 10.85
N ASP A 400 10.08 -21.37 10.58
CA ASP A 400 9.34 -21.32 9.30
C ASP A 400 7.92 -20.74 9.47
N ILE A 401 7.82 -19.41 9.58
CA ILE A 401 6.57 -18.67 9.29
C ILE A 401 6.78 -17.78 8.08
N ASP A 402 6.73 -18.39 6.89
CA ASP A 402 6.46 -17.66 5.66
C ASP A 402 5.01 -17.16 5.69
N VAL A 403 4.84 -15.84 5.83
CA VAL A 403 3.54 -15.18 5.67
C VAL A 403 3.16 -15.26 4.19
N PRO A 404 2.05 -15.94 3.82
CA PRO A 404 1.68 -16.10 2.42
C PRO A 404 1.25 -14.74 1.84
N LYS A 405 2.14 -14.13 1.05
CA LYS A 405 1.94 -12.81 0.43
C LYS A 405 0.56 -12.66 -0.19
N THR A 406 0.09 -13.65 -0.94
CA THR A 406 -1.25 -13.76 -1.53
C THR A 406 -2.43 -13.36 -0.64
N LEU A 407 -2.33 -13.44 0.70
CA LEU A 407 -3.37 -12.93 1.60
C LEU A 407 -3.34 -11.39 1.75
N SER A 408 -2.17 -10.76 1.64
CA SER A 408 -2.00 -9.32 1.43
C SER A 408 -2.47 -8.92 0.04
N ASP A 409 -1.89 -9.54 -1.00
CA ASP A 409 -2.08 -9.12 -2.38
C ASP A 409 -3.58 -9.06 -2.77
N ILE A 410 -4.37 -10.01 -2.25
CA ILE A 410 -5.83 -10.11 -2.47
C ILE A 410 -6.62 -9.09 -1.64
N PHE A 411 -6.13 -8.68 -0.47
CA PHE A 411 -6.71 -7.55 0.26
C PHE A 411 -6.52 -6.24 -0.54
N GLU A 412 -5.30 -5.99 -1.01
CA GLU A 412 -4.95 -4.84 -1.84
C GLU A 412 -5.78 -4.84 -3.14
N ALA A 413 -5.86 -5.99 -3.83
CA ALA A 413 -6.68 -6.15 -5.03
C ALA A 413 -8.20 -5.98 -4.79
N LEU A 414 -8.73 -6.39 -3.64
CA LEU A 414 -10.13 -6.21 -3.27
C LEU A 414 -10.47 -4.72 -3.04
N ILE A 415 -9.59 -3.97 -2.36
CA ILE A 415 -9.81 -2.54 -2.15
C ILE A 415 -9.70 -1.76 -3.47
N ALA A 416 -8.78 -2.15 -4.36
CA ALA A 416 -8.73 -1.65 -5.74
C ALA A 416 -10.01 -1.96 -6.54
N ALA A 417 -10.55 -3.18 -6.44
CA ALA A 417 -11.80 -3.57 -7.09
C ALA A 417 -12.98 -2.68 -6.64
N ILE A 418 -13.13 -2.42 -5.35
CA ILE A 418 -14.17 -1.53 -4.79
C ILE A 418 -13.96 -0.08 -5.25
N PHE A 419 -12.71 0.39 -5.31
CA PHE A 419 -12.39 1.75 -5.77
C PHE A 419 -12.72 1.95 -7.25
N LEU A 420 -12.54 0.94 -8.11
CA LEU A 420 -12.98 0.99 -9.51
C LEU A 420 -14.50 0.88 -9.66
N ASP A 421 -15.14 -0.08 -8.98
CA ASP A 421 -16.60 -0.33 -9.05
C ASP A 421 -17.44 0.86 -8.54
N SER A 422 -16.92 1.61 -7.58
CA SER A 422 -17.53 2.83 -7.06
C SER A 422 -17.27 4.09 -7.91
N HIS A 423 -16.59 3.94 -9.07
CA HIS A 423 -16.06 5.01 -9.93
C HIS A 423 -15.20 6.03 -9.16
N PHE A 424 -14.10 5.54 -8.57
CA PHE A 424 -13.07 6.30 -7.86
C PHE A 424 -13.54 7.02 -6.58
N ASN A 425 -14.64 6.58 -5.98
CA ASN A 425 -15.20 7.23 -4.80
C ASN A 425 -14.54 6.77 -3.49
N PHE A 426 -13.47 7.47 -3.08
CA PHE A 426 -12.75 7.16 -1.84
C PHE A 426 -13.64 7.05 -0.59
N ASP A 427 -14.71 7.85 -0.47
CA ASP A 427 -15.59 7.81 0.71
C ASP A 427 -16.37 6.48 0.79
N ALA A 428 -16.70 5.88 -0.36
CA ALA A 428 -17.32 4.55 -0.44
C ALA A 428 -16.30 3.44 -0.14
N THR A 429 -15.10 3.51 -0.72
CA THR A 429 -14.02 2.56 -0.43
C THR A 429 -13.61 2.62 1.05
N TRP A 430 -13.55 3.81 1.65
CA TRP A 430 -13.13 3.98 3.04
C TRP A 430 -14.12 3.41 4.05
N ARG A 431 -15.44 3.47 3.77
CA ARG A 431 -16.45 2.79 4.59
C ARG A 431 -16.13 1.30 4.74
N VAL A 432 -15.75 0.63 3.65
CA VAL A 432 -15.35 -0.79 3.66
C VAL A 432 -14.00 -1.01 4.35
N VAL A 433 -12.96 -0.25 3.97
CA VAL A 433 -11.62 -0.37 4.59
C VAL A 433 -11.71 -0.18 6.11
N LEU A 434 -12.36 0.90 6.55
CA LEU A 434 -12.53 1.23 7.96
C LEU A 434 -13.31 0.15 8.70
N LYS A 435 -14.38 -0.41 8.11
CA LYS A 435 -15.14 -1.53 8.70
C LYS A 435 -14.26 -2.72 9.07
N LEU A 436 -13.29 -3.03 8.20
CA LEU A 436 -12.41 -4.18 8.36
C LEU A 436 -11.31 -3.92 9.42
N ILE A 437 -10.72 -2.71 9.43
CA ILE A 437 -9.54 -2.37 10.25
C ILE A 437 -9.83 -1.61 11.56
N LYS A 438 -11.08 -1.17 11.83
CA LYS A 438 -11.39 -0.23 12.93
C LYS A 438 -10.84 -0.64 14.30
N THR A 439 -11.01 -1.91 14.65
CA THR A 439 -10.63 -2.47 15.96
C THR A 439 -9.13 -2.41 16.21
N GLU A 440 -8.32 -2.62 15.17
CA GLU A 440 -6.86 -2.60 15.20
C GLU A 440 -6.32 -1.18 15.08
N LEU A 441 -6.96 -0.36 14.23
CA LEU A 441 -6.67 1.06 14.07
C LEU A 441 -6.85 1.83 15.38
N ASP A 442 -7.95 1.59 16.12
CA ASP A 442 -8.14 2.18 17.43
C ASP A 442 -7.11 1.67 18.45
N HIS A 443 -6.77 0.37 18.43
CA HIS A 443 -5.75 -0.21 19.32
C HIS A 443 -4.37 0.42 19.11
N PHE A 444 -3.89 0.55 17.87
CA PHE A 444 -2.59 1.17 17.59
C PHE A 444 -2.56 2.68 17.83
N MET A 445 -3.70 3.38 17.75
CA MET A 445 -3.78 4.79 18.12
C MET A 445 -3.76 5.02 19.64
N VAL A 446 -4.34 4.11 20.44
CA VAL A 446 -4.20 4.15 21.92
C VAL A 446 -2.81 3.66 22.35
N LYS A 447 -2.26 2.67 21.66
CA LYS A 447 -0.99 2.01 21.97
C LYS A 447 -0.09 1.98 20.74
N LEU A 448 0.56 3.12 20.51
CA LEU A 448 1.55 3.30 19.43
C LEU A 448 2.56 2.13 19.41
N PRO A 449 2.71 1.40 18.28
CA PRO A 449 3.67 0.32 18.16
C PRO A 449 5.08 0.87 17.96
N ILE A 450 5.68 1.40 19.03
CA ILE A 450 7.00 2.05 19.00
C ILE A 450 8.06 1.02 18.59
N MET A 451 8.78 1.31 17.50
CA MET A 451 9.91 0.50 17.06
C MET A 451 10.98 0.39 18.17
N PRO A 452 11.44 -0.82 18.56
CA PRO A 452 12.39 -1.02 19.65
C PRO A 452 13.65 -0.13 19.61
N ILE A 453 14.22 0.08 18.42
CA ILE A 453 15.39 0.94 18.22
C ILE A 453 15.05 2.43 18.46
N TYR A 454 13.84 2.85 18.08
CA TYR A 454 13.40 4.23 18.33
C TYR A 454 13.13 4.46 19.82
N GLN A 455 12.55 3.48 20.51
CA GLN A 455 12.35 3.52 21.96
C GLN A 455 13.67 3.66 22.73
N LEU A 456 14.76 3.01 22.30
CA LEU A 456 16.11 3.26 22.84
C LEU A 456 16.52 4.73 22.65
N SER A 457 16.37 5.27 21.43
CA SER A 457 16.78 6.66 21.11
C SER A 457 15.90 7.76 21.71
N MET A 458 14.74 7.43 22.28
CA MET A 458 13.89 8.37 23.02
C MET A 458 14.19 8.42 24.52
N ASP A 459 14.95 7.46 25.06
CA ASP A 459 15.30 7.43 26.48
C ASP A 459 16.59 8.24 26.73
N PRO A 460 16.51 9.44 27.36
CA PRO A 460 17.67 10.31 27.55
C PRO A 460 18.72 9.73 28.51
N ASN A 461 18.40 8.64 29.22
CA ASN A 461 19.33 7.95 30.11
C ASN A 461 19.96 6.70 29.45
N CYS A 462 19.65 6.41 28.18
CA CYS A 462 20.10 5.20 27.48
C CYS A 462 21.19 5.53 26.43
N ASN A 463 22.45 5.61 26.86
CA ASN A 463 23.57 5.56 25.92
C ASN A 463 23.74 4.12 25.40
N PHE A 464 23.65 3.93 24.08
CA PHE A 464 23.74 2.61 23.45
C PHE A 464 24.57 2.61 22.17
N HIS A 465 25.33 1.53 21.97
CA HIS A 465 26.21 1.32 20.83
C HIS A 465 25.92 -0.06 20.20
N PHE A 466 26.13 -0.19 18.89
CA PHE A 466 25.90 -1.45 18.16
C PHE A 466 27.20 -1.98 17.55
N GLU A 467 27.66 -3.14 18.00
CA GLU A 467 28.99 -3.70 17.76
C GLU A 467 28.91 -5.10 17.13
N ASN A 468 30.05 -5.69 16.76
CA ASN A 468 30.22 -7.11 16.38
C ASN A 468 29.19 -7.67 15.38
N PHE A 469 28.97 -6.97 14.25
CA PHE A 469 28.08 -7.48 13.19
C PHE A 469 28.76 -8.57 12.34
N GLU A 470 28.48 -9.83 12.66
CA GLU A 470 29.12 -11.01 12.05
C GLU A 470 28.06 -12.00 11.52
N ASN A 471 28.47 -12.91 10.64
CA ASN A 471 27.64 -14.07 10.31
C ASN A 471 27.60 -15.04 11.50
N TYR A 472 26.50 -15.77 11.65
CA TYR A 472 26.30 -16.77 12.70
C TYR A 472 25.76 -18.05 12.09
N GLU A 473 26.53 -19.13 12.19
CA GLU A 473 26.14 -20.47 11.74
C GLU A 473 25.66 -21.29 12.94
N PRO A 474 24.40 -21.74 12.98
CA PRO A 474 23.93 -22.67 14.01
C PRO A 474 24.71 -23.98 13.94
N SER A 475 25.20 -24.48 15.08
CA SER A 475 26.16 -25.60 15.09
C SER A 475 25.54 -26.98 14.80
N MET A 476 24.22 -27.11 14.72
CA MET A 476 23.51 -28.34 14.37
C MET A 476 22.23 -28.08 13.57
N MET A 477 22.12 -28.74 12.42
CA MET A 477 20.98 -28.81 11.47
C MET A 477 20.62 -27.52 10.69
N ASP A 478 20.09 -27.75 9.48
CA ASP A 478 19.62 -26.79 8.47
C ASP A 478 20.59 -25.65 8.06
N SER A 479 21.67 -26.07 7.41
CA SER A 479 22.76 -25.24 6.85
C SER A 479 22.40 -24.38 5.62
N THR A 480 21.12 -24.05 5.41
CA THR A 480 20.65 -23.25 4.26
C THR A 480 20.39 -21.79 4.58
N ILE A 481 20.23 -21.42 5.85
CA ILE A 481 19.88 -20.06 6.28
C ILE A 481 21.07 -19.39 6.99
N ILE A 482 21.76 -18.48 6.29
CA ILE A 482 22.82 -17.66 6.88
C ILE A 482 22.21 -16.64 7.84
N ARG A 483 22.17 -17.00 9.12
CA ARG A 483 21.86 -16.08 10.23
C ARG A 483 23.05 -15.13 10.46
N LYS A 484 22.77 -14.01 11.13
CA LYS A 484 23.76 -13.00 11.52
C LYS A 484 23.48 -12.57 12.94
N LYS A 485 24.53 -12.12 13.63
CA LYS A 485 24.45 -11.54 14.99
C LYS A 485 24.85 -10.07 14.96
N ILE A 486 24.37 -9.32 15.95
CA ILE A 486 24.91 -8.01 16.32
C ILE A 486 24.83 -7.87 17.84
N ASP A 487 25.77 -7.16 18.45
CA ASP A 487 25.75 -6.90 19.88
C ASP A 487 25.25 -5.47 20.13
N LEU A 488 24.40 -5.29 21.13
CA LEU A 488 23.92 -3.99 21.63
C LEU A 488 24.51 -3.75 23.01
N THR A 489 25.48 -2.84 23.09
CA THR A 489 26.17 -2.45 24.32
C THR A 489 25.44 -1.24 24.90
N ILE A 490 24.94 -1.34 26.14
CA ILE A 490 24.26 -0.26 26.85
C ILE A 490 25.05 0.12 28.10
N GLU A 491 25.44 1.39 28.19
CA GLU A 491 26.29 1.89 29.26
C GLU A 491 25.60 1.72 30.64
N GLY A 492 26.33 1.14 31.59
CA GLY A 492 25.81 0.85 32.94
C GLY A 492 24.90 -0.37 33.07
N VAL A 493 24.53 -1.04 31.96
CA VAL A 493 23.64 -2.23 31.99
C VAL A 493 24.35 -3.50 31.51
N GLY A 494 25.01 -3.46 30.34
CA GLY A 494 25.66 -4.63 29.75
C GLY A 494 25.39 -4.80 28.25
N THR A 495 25.63 -6.01 27.74
CA THR A 495 25.53 -6.36 26.32
C THR A 495 24.36 -7.30 26.03
N PHE A 496 23.60 -7.00 24.98
CA PHE A 496 22.48 -7.81 24.50
C PHE A 496 22.74 -8.24 23.06
N THR A 497 22.91 -9.54 22.83
CA THR A 497 23.07 -10.09 21.47
C THR A 497 21.72 -10.06 20.73
N GLY A 498 21.72 -9.86 19.41
CA GLY A 498 20.51 -9.93 18.58
C GLY A 498 20.77 -10.69 17.29
N LEU A 499 19.91 -11.67 17.01
CA LEU A 499 20.00 -12.54 15.84
C LEU A 499 19.05 -12.11 14.72
N GLY A 500 19.35 -12.50 13.48
CA GLY A 500 18.42 -12.44 12.37
C GLY A 500 19.06 -12.44 10.98
N ARG A 501 18.21 -12.41 9.94
CA ARG A 501 18.64 -12.50 8.53
C ARG A 501 19.25 -11.20 7.97
N THR A 502 18.99 -10.04 8.58
CA THR A 502 19.50 -8.73 8.13
C THR A 502 19.98 -7.84 9.28
N LYS A 503 20.86 -6.87 9.00
CA LYS A 503 21.37 -5.92 10.03
C LYS A 503 20.26 -5.10 10.71
N ARG A 504 19.13 -4.83 10.04
CA ARG A 504 17.96 -4.19 10.66
C ARG A 504 17.28 -5.13 11.66
N LEU A 505 17.06 -6.39 11.29
CA LEU A 505 16.44 -7.39 12.17
C LEU A 505 17.31 -7.70 13.39
N CYS A 506 18.62 -7.89 13.22
CA CYS A 506 19.54 -8.13 14.34
C CYS A 506 19.47 -7.00 15.38
N LYS A 507 19.44 -5.74 14.93
CA LYS A 507 19.31 -4.57 15.81
C LYS A 507 17.95 -4.51 16.53
N ILE A 508 16.86 -4.88 15.85
CA ILE A 508 15.52 -4.94 16.45
C ILE A 508 15.46 -6.05 17.51
N SER A 509 16.03 -7.23 17.23
CA SER A 509 16.15 -8.36 18.16
C SER A 509 16.91 -7.96 19.43
N ALA A 510 18.12 -7.39 19.29
CA ALA A 510 18.91 -6.94 20.43
C ALA A 510 18.19 -5.87 21.28
N ALA A 511 17.55 -4.89 20.63
CA ALA A 511 16.78 -3.84 21.29
C ALA A 511 15.58 -4.41 22.07
N LYS A 512 14.86 -5.39 21.53
CA LYS A 512 13.78 -6.10 22.24
C LYS A 512 14.27 -6.78 23.52
N LYS A 513 15.42 -7.48 23.48
CA LYS A 513 15.96 -8.16 24.66
C LYS A 513 16.24 -7.18 25.80
N TYR A 514 16.85 -6.04 25.51
CA TYR A 514 17.02 -4.98 26.52
C TYR A 514 15.68 -4.44 27.03
N LEU A 515 14.72 -4.12 26.15
CA LEU A 515 13.44 -3.56 26.59
C LEU A 515 12.61 -4.54 27.42
N ASN A 516 12.71 -5.85 27.15
CA ASN A 516 12.10 -6.91 27.94
C ASN A 516 12.82 -7.06 29.30
N TRP A 517 14.16 -7.08 29.31
CA TRP A 517 14.97 -7.02 30.53
C TRP A 517 14.59 -5.80 31.39
N LYS A 518 14.49 -4.61 30.78
CA LYS A 518 14.13 -3.36 31.46
C LYS A 518 12.74 -3.42 32.05
N ARG A 519 11.74 -3.95 31.33
CA ARG A 519 10.38 -4.16 31.86
C ARG A 519 10.42 -5.02 33.13
N ASN A 520 11.07 -6.18 33.06
CA ASN A 520 11.12 -7.13 34.17
C ASN A 520 11.88 -6.60 35.41
N HIS A 521 12.90 -5.76 35.22
CA HIS A 521 13.65 -5.12 36.32
C HIS A 521 13.04 -3.78 36.79
N SER A 522 12.01 -3.26 36.10
CA SER A 522 11.27 -2.06 36.54
C SER A 522 10.07 -2.41 37.44
N SER A 523 9.59 -3.66 37.39
CA SER A 523 8.49 -4.14 38.24
C SER A 523 8.88 -4.39 39.70
N ASP A 524 10.17 -4.53 39.99
CA ASP A 524 10.70 -4.79 41.34
C ASP A 524 10.97 -3.49 42.14
N SER A 525 10.50 -2.34 41.66
CA SER A 525 10.72 -1.02 42.28
C SER A 525 9.43 -0.21 42.45
N VAL A 526 8.45 -0.78 43.18
CA VAL A 526 7.20 -0.13 43.64
C VAL A 526 6.95 -0.47 45.10
#